data_AF-V2Y8S0-F1
#
_entry.id   AF-V2Y8S0-F1
#
_cell.length_a   1.000
_cell.length_b   1.000
_cell.length_c   1.000
_cell.angle_alpha   90.00
_cell.angle_beta   90.00
_cell.angle_gamma   90.00
#
_symmetry.space_group_name_H-M   'P 1'
#
loop_
_entity.id
_entity.type
_entity.pdbx_description
1 polymer ?
#
loop_
_entity_poly.entity_id
_entity_poly.type
_entity_poly.pdbx_seq_one_letter_code
_entity_poly.pdbx_strand_id
1 'polypeptide(L)'
;MAYRKVYFRIHTEGYVSGWSSDSDKAAFKEESRRLFKSLGWTLTLGHNGCCDTVTKGQQDLYLHPSSFSGVLDEDNIQSLQEQLSKAQTFRCYHTDRYEEYRDLSDEGYRAELEAKRDEITEYILKKCRTTRRNLYIVAPVAVHVAEHFEIRRLCDKDRCNKIGNQFVAELMDGLLQKGWLVSAETSQGEGIRTAADKEHGDRQAVTQVDGQITMEGQPSPPEKAPKRKKPPAPSL
;
A
#
# COMPACT_ATOMS: atom_id res chain seq x y z
N MET A 1 12.31 -5.03 -14.98
CA MET A 1 13.25 -4.00 -14.49
C MET A 1 12.73 -3.53 -13.15
N ALA A 2 13.58 -3.46 -12.14
CA ALA A 2 13.19 -3.04 -10.80
C ALA A 2 13.42 -1.54 -10.66
N TYR A 3 12.42 -0.81 -10.17
CA TYR A 3 12.57 0.60 -9.85
C TYR A 3 12.69 0.75 -8.33
N ARG A 4 13.48 1.71 -7.85
CA ARG A 4 13.63 1.95 -6.41
C ARG A 4 13.48 3.42 -6.05
N LYS A 5 12.94 3.67 -4.86
CA LYS A 5 13.11 4.98 -4.22
C LYS A 5 14.58 5.13 -3.86
N VAL A 6 15.19 6.18 -4.36
CA VAL A 6 16.59 6.51 -4.11
C VAL A 6 16.77 7.89 -3.52
N TYR A 7 17.83 8.04 -2.75
CA TYR A 7 18.32 9.33 -2.29
C TYR A 7 19.82 9.41 -2.57
N PHE A 8 20.22 10.22 -3.55
CA PHE A 8 21.60 10.66 -3.66
C PHE A 8 21.80 11.73 -2.61
N ARG A 9 22.63 11.46 -1.60
CA ARG A 9 22.94 12.41 -0.55
C ARG A 9 23.95 13.41 -1.07
N ILE A 10 23.51 14.67 -1.10
CA ILE A 10 24.26 15.77 -1.70
C ILE A 10 24.77 16.68 -0.59
N HIS A 11 26.05 17.03 -0.67
CA HIS A 11 26.60 18.17 0.02
C HIS A 11 26.77 19.31 -0.99
N THR A 12 26.12 20.44 -0.75
CA THR A 12 26.19 21.61 -1.63
C THR A 12 26.87 22.75 -0.86
N GLU A 13 27.91 23.32 -1.44
CA GLU A 13 28.61 24.46 -0.83
C GLU A 13 27.65 25.64 -0.75
N GLY A 14 27.67 26.35 0.39
CA GLY A 14 26.75 27.47 0.61
C GLY A 14 25.27 27.09 0.85
N TYR A 15 24.98 25.81 1.15
CA TYR A 15 23.63 25.39 1.57
C TYR A 15 23.66 24.53 2.84
N VAL A 16 23.04 25.04 3.91
CA VAL A 16 22.85 24.30 5.17
C VAL A 16 21.36 24.13 5.48
N SER A 17 20.69 25.23 5.86
CA SER A 17 19.23 25.33 6.03
C SER A 17 18.60 26.35 5.07
N GLY A 18 19.39 26.79 4.10
CA GLY A 18 19.13 27.92 3.22
C GLY A 18 20.42 28.28 2.48
N TRP A 19 20.27 29.09 1.43
CA TRP A 19 21.40 29.55 0.64
C TRP A 19 22.17 30.66 1.35
N SER A 20 23.49 30.56 1.39
CA SER A 20 24.39 31.64 1.85
C SER A 20 24.35 32.84 0.92
N SER A 21 24.15 32.60 -0.39
CA SER A 21 24.03 33.66 -1.39
C SER A 21 23.16 33.24 -2.57
N ASP A 22 22.61 34.22 -3.28
CA ASP A 22 21.90 33.97 -4.55
C ASP A 22 22.84 33.45 -5.65
N SER A 23 24.14 33.76 -5.55
CA SER A 23 25.16 33.26 -6.48
C SER A 23 25.35 31.75 -6.34
N ASP A 24 25.49 31.25 -5.11
CA ASP A 24 25.63 29.80 -4.84
C ASP A 24 24.39 29.04 -5.30
N LYS A 25 23.22 29.61 -5.03
CA LYS A 25 21.93 29.10 -5.51
C LYS A 25 21.86 29.02 -7.02
N ALA A 26 22.29 30.08 -7.71
CA ALA A 26 22.28 30.15 -9.17
C ALA A 26 23.26 29.12 -9.76
N ALA A 27 24.47 29.03 -9.22
CA ALA A 27 25.51 28.10 -9.69
C ALA A 27 25.05 26.64 -9.56
N PHE A 28 24.52 26.25 -8.41
CA PHE A 28 23.96 24.90 -8.19
C PHE A 28 22.84 24.59 -9.19
N LYS A 29 21.90 25.53 -9.37
CA LYS A 29 20.80 25.35 -10.32
C LYS A 29 21.30 25.23 -11.75
N GLU A 30 22.22 26.09 -12.17
CA GLU A 30 22.77 26.04 -13.52
C GLU A 30 23.48 24.71 -13.80
N GLU A 31 24.35 24.28 -12.88
CA GLU A 31 25.09 23.03 -13.06
C GLU A 31 24.18 21.80 -13.04
N SER A 32 23.29 21.67 -12.05
CA SER A 32 22.37 20.52 -11.96
C SER A 32 21.47 20.44 -13.20
N ARG A 33 20.92 21.56 -13.66
CA ARG A 33 20.11 21.62 -14.89
C ARG A 33 20.91 21.20 -16.11
N ARG A 34 22.14 21.71 -16.26
CA ARG A 34 23.02 21.37 -17.38
C ARG A 34 23.37 19.89 -17.38
N LEU A 35 23.73 19.34 -16.23
CA LEU A 35 24.05 17.92 -16.04
C LEU A 35 22.87 17.06 -16.51
N PHE A 36 21.68 17.26 -15.95
CA PHE A 36 20.53 16.42 -16.28
C PHE A 36 20.05 16.57 -17.73
N LYS A 37 20.04 17.80 -18.27
CA LYS A 37 19.75 18.02 -19.70
C LYS A 37 20.74 17.29 -20.61
N SER A 38 22.03 17.30 -20.28
CA SER A 38 23.05 16.58 -21.07
C SER A 38 22.89 15.06 -21.06
N LEU A 39 22.26 14.52 -20.00
CA LEU A 39 21.92 13.09 -19.87
C LEU A 39 20.56 12.73 -20.48
N GLY A 40 19.90 13.68 -21.14
CA GLY A 40 18.61 13.51 -21.80
C GLY A 40 17.41 13.48 -20.85
N TRP A 41 17.53 14.09 -19.67
CA TRP A 41 16.40 14.26 -18.76
C TRP A 41 15.59 15.51 -19.10
N THR A 42 14.28 15.43 -18.96
CA THR A 42 13.37 16.57 -19.07
C THR A 42 13.36 17.33 -17.75
N LEU A 43 13.59 18.64 -17.81
CA LEU A 43 13.61 19.52 -16.63
C LEU A 43 12.26 20.20 -16.44
N THR A 44 11.76 20.18 -15.20
CA THR A 44 10.66 21.02 -14.73
C THR A 44 11.21 21.99 -13.67
N LEU A 45 11.01 23.29 -13.91
CA LEU A 45 11.49 24.32 -13.00
C LEU A 45 10.66 24.33 -11.71
N GLY A 46 11.35 24.47 -10.57
CA GLY A 46 10.71 24.70 -9.29
C GLY A 46 10.20 26.15 -9.19
N HIS A 47 8.99 26.30 -8.65
CA HIS A 47 8.35 27.59 -8.39
C HIS A 47 7.99 27.72 -6.90
N ASN A 48 7.81 28.96 -6.40
CA ASN A 48 7.35 29.26 -5.04
C ASN A 48 8.12 28.54 -3.91
N GLY A 49 9.45 28.47 -4.04
CA GLY A 49 10.31 27.82 -3.04
C GLY A 49 10.54 26.33 -3.26
N CYS A 50 9.82 25.69 -4.20
CA CYS A 50 10.11 24.32 -4.61
C CYS A 50 11.41 24.25 -5.43
N CYS A 51 12.13 23.12 -5.30
CA CYS A 51 13.29 22.83 -6.14
C CYS A 51 12.85 22.31 -7.52
N ASP A 52 13.82 22.24 -8.42
CA ASP A 52 13.58 21.69 -9.76
C ASP A 52 13.34 20.17 -9.66
N THR A 53 12.57 19.65 -10.61
CA THR A 53 12.37 18.21 -10.80
C THR A 53 12.86 17.82 -12.18
N VAL A 54 13.41 16.62 -12.32
CA VAL A 54 13.81 16.06 -13.62
C VAL A 54 13.15 14.72 -13.84
N THR A 55 12.79 14.41 -15.07
CA THR A 55 12.16 13.13 -15.46
C THR A 55 12.84 12.50 -16.67
N LYS A 56 12.82 11.16 -16.73
CA LYS A 56 13.29 10.38 -17.87
C LYS A 56 12.45 9.10 -18.00
N GLY A 57 11.53 9.11 -18.96
CA GLY A 57 10.48 8.10 -19.00
C GLY A 57 9.64 8.17 -17.73
N GLN A 58 9.47 7.05 -17.04
CA GLN A 58 8.72 6.97 -15.78
C GLN A 58 9.55 7.36 -14.53
N GLN A 59 10.88 7.53 -14.68
CA GLN A 59 11.79 7.91 -13.61
C GLN A 59 11.72 9.40 -13.32
N ASP A 60 11.97 9.78 -12.07
CA ASP A 60 12.01 11.17 -11.64
C ASP A 60 13.02 11.39 -10.51
N LEU A 61 13.50 12.63 -10.39
CA LEU A 61 14.23 13.12 -9.23
C LEU A 61 13.83 14.55 -8.90
N TYR A 62 13.52 14.78 -7.64
CA TYR A 62 13.45 16.10 -7.03
C TYR A 62 14.87 16.54 -6.61
N LEU A 63 15.30 17.71 -7.08
CA LEU A 63 16.69 18.18 -6.99
C LEU A 63 16.92 19.10 -5.78
N HIS A 64 16.71 18.57 -4.57
CA HIS A 64 16.99 19.33 -3.35
C HIS A 64 18.51 19.48 -3.13
N PRO A 65 19.02 20.64 -2.68
CA PRO A 65 20.47 20.85 -2.48
C PRO A 65 21.13 19.90 -1.47
N SER A 66 20.36 19.32 -0.55
CA SER A 66 20.86 18.29 0.38
C SER A 66 20.65 16.85 -0.11
N SER A 67 19.83 16.64 -1.14
CA SER A 67 19.57 15.31 -1.68
C SER A 67 18.82 15.33 -3.01
N PHE A 68 19.25 14.53 -3.98
CA PHE A 68 18.41 14.24 -5.15
C PHE A 68 17.62 12.97 -4.87
N SER A 69 16.29 13.07 -4.89
CA SER A 69 15.42 11.99 -4.43
C SER A 69 14.27 11.74 -5.36
N GLY A 70 13.95 10.48 -5.60
CA GLY A 70 12.89 10.09 -6.54
C GLY A 70 12.93 8.61 -6.84
N VAL A 71 12.23 8.19 -7.89
CA VAL A 71 12.18 6.79 -8.30
C VAL A 71 13.05 6.59 -9.54
N LEU A 72 14.03 5.70 -9.45
CA LEU A 72 14.94 5.35 -10.54
C LEU A 72 14.86 3.87 -10.87
N ASP A 73 15.12 3.56 -12.14
CA ASP A 73 15.49 2.23 -12.58
C ASP A 73 16.82 1.84 -11.92
N GLU A 74 16.84 0.67 -11.27
CA GLU A 74 17.93 0.24 -10.41
C GLU A 74 19.26 0.15 -11.17
N ASP A 75 19.22 -0.22 -12.44
CA ASP A 75 20.39 -0.34 -13.31
C ASP A 75 21.02 1.03 -13.62
N ASN A 76 20.24 2.12 -13.55
CA ASN A 76 20.72 3.48 -13.84
C ASN A 76 21.35 4.17 -12.62
N ILE A 77 21.18 3.62 -11.40
CA ILE A 77 21.61 4.30 -10.17
C ILE A 77 23.13 4.52 -10.16
N GLN A 78 23.92 3.49 -10.48
CA GLN A 78 25.38 3.58 -10.46
C GLN A 78 25.88 4.57 -11.51
N SER A 79 25.37 4.46 -12.75
CA SER A 79 25.78 5.37 -13.82
C SER A 79 25.47 6.83 -13.47
N LEU A 80 24.31 7.10 -12.86
CA LEU A 80 23.98 8.46 -12.45
C LEU A 80 24.89 8.96 -11.32
N GLN A 81 25.20 8.11 -10.33
CA GLN A 81 26.13 8.44 -9.26
C GLN A 81 27.50 8.88 -9.80
N GLU A 82 28.02 8.19 -10.82
CA GLU A 82 29.28 8.52 -11.50
C GLU A 82 29.22 9.83 -12.29
N GLN A 83 28.05 10.24 -12.78
CA GLN A 83 27.89 11.56 -13.40
C GLN A 83 27.82 12.66 -12.34
N LEU A 84 27.10 12.42 -11.24
CA LEU A 84 27.00 13.36 -10.12
C LEU A 84 28.35 13.62 -9.44
N SER A 85 29.27 12.65 -9.44
CA SER A 85 30.60 12.83 -8.86
C SER A 85 31.49 13.81 -9.64
N LYS A 86 31.09 14.22 -10.85
CA LYS A 86 31.82 15.19 -11.68
C LYS A 86 31.36 16.63 -11.46
N ALA A 87 30.30 16.84 -10.68
CA ALA A 87 29.79 18.16 -10.35
C ALA A 87 30.79 18.97 -9.51
N GLN A 88 30.75 20.30 -9.65
CA GLN A 88 31.65 21.23 -8.98
C GLN A 88 30.98 21.99 -7.84
N THR A 89 29.69 22.30 -7.98
CA THR A 89 28.90 23.06 -7.01
C THR A 89 28.34 22.19 -5.89
N PHE A 90 28.36 20.87 -6.07
CA PHE A 90 27.90 19.91 -5.09
C PHE A 90 28.63 18.57 -5.22
N ARG A 91 28.59 17.77 -4.15
CA ARG A 91 29.15 16.43 -4.09
C ARG A 91 28.11 15.42 -3.66
N CYS A 92 27.89 14.39 -4.47
CA CYS A 92 27.20 13.18 -4.03
C CYS A 92 28.15 12.34 -3.17
N TYR A 93 27.82 12.11 -1.89
CA TYR A 93 28.68 11.37 -0.96
C TYR A 93 28.12 10.01 -0.56
N HIS A 94 26.81 9.78 -0.76
CA HIS A 94 26.17 8.50 -0.46
C HIS A 94 24.92 8.30 -1.32
N THR A 95 24.48 7.06 -1.46
CA THR A 95 23.25 6.70 -2.18
C THR A 95 22.44 5.70 -1.38
N ASP A 96 21.32 6.15 -0.84
CA ASP A 96 20.36 5.27 -0.18
C ASP A 96 19.42 4.65 -1.20
N ARG A 97 19.05 3.39 -0.95
CA ARG A 97 18.06 2.63 -1.70
C ARG A 97 16.99 2.13 -0.72
N TYR A 98 15.73 2.41 -1.01
CA TYR A 98 14.61 2.03 -0.15
C TYR A 98 13.67 1.06 -0.90
N GLU A 99 12.35 1.31 -0.83
CA GLU A 99 11.32 0.49 -1.43
C GLU A 99 11.48 0.29 -2.94
N GLU A 100 11.11 -0.91 -3.38
CA GLU A 100 10.98 -1.28 -4.78
C GLU A 100 9.60 -0.88 -5.32
N TYR A 101 9.56 -0.50 -6.59
CA TYR A 101 8.38 -0.21 -7.38
C TYR A 101 8.32 -1.16 -8.57
N ARG A 102 7.14 -1.73 -8.81
CA ARG A 102 6.87 -2.57 -9.96
C ARG A 102 6.29 -1.73 -11.09
N ASP A 103 6.76 -1.96 -12.30
CA ASP A 103 6.14 -1.46 -13.52
C ASP A 103 5.00 -2.42 -13.90
N LEU A 104 3.81 -2.12 -13.43
CA LEU A 104 2.65 -3.01 -13.48
C LEU A 104 1.42 -2.23 -13.96
N SER A 105 0.72 -2.74 -14.98
CA SER A 105 -0.53 -2.14 -15.45
C SER A 105 -1.64 -2.25 -14.40
N ASP A 106 -2.75 -1.54 -14.62
CA ASP A 106 -3.94 -1.66 -13.77
C ASP A 106 -4.50 -3.09 -13.77
N GLU A 107 -4.53 -3.76 -14.92
CA GLU A 107 -4.96 -5.15 -15.06
C GLU A 107 -4.00 -6.11 -14.36
N GLY A 108 -2.69 -5.91 -14.55
CA GLY A 108 -1.67 -6.73 -13.88
C GLY A 108 -1.74 -6.61 -12.36
N TYR A 109 -1.96 -5.40 -11.85
CA TYR A 109 -2.14 -5.18 -10.42
C TYR A 109 -3.42 -5.80 -9.90
N ARG A 110 -4.53 -5.62 -10.62
CA ARG A 110 -5.80 -6.24 -10.24
C ARG A 110 -5.69 -7.76 -10.24
N ALA A 111 -4.96 -8.36 -11.18
CA ALA A 111 -4.73 -9.81 -11.21
C ALA A 111 -3.92 -10.30 -10.00
N GLU A 112 -2.92 -9.55 -9.55
CA GLU A 112 -2.15 -9.87 -8.33
C GLU A 112 -3.02 -9.78 -7.06
N LEU A 113 -3.95 -8.82 -7.00
CA LEU A 113 -4.94 -8.72 -5.92
C LEU A 113 -5.94 -9.87 -5.97
N GLU A 114 -6.42 -10.23 -7.17
CA GLU A 114 -7.34 -11.35 -7.39
C GLU A 114 -6.70 -12.69 -6.99
N ALA A 115 -5.40 -12.89 -7.29
CA ALA A 115 -4.66 -14.07 -6.85
C ALA A 115 -4.58 -14.20 -5.31
N LYS A 116 -4.75 -13.09 -4.58
CA LYS A 116 -4.79 -13.04 -3.11
C LYS A 116 -6.19 -12.82 -2.56
N ARG A 117 -7.25 -12.99 -3.37
CA ARG A 117 -8.62 -12.65 -3.00
C ARG A 117 -9.05 -13.30 -1.68
N ASP A 118 -8.72 -14.57 -1.47
CA ASP A 118 -9.11 -15.31 -0.26
C ASP A 118 -8.40 -14.77 0.99
N GLU A 119 -7.10 -14.46 0.87
CA GLU A 119 -6.30 -13.85 1.95
C GLU A 119 -6.85 -12.46 2.31
N ILE A 120 -7.15 -11.63 1.30
CA ILE A 120 -7.72 -10.29 1.50
C ILE A 120 -9.10 -10.41 2.15
N THR A 121 -9.91 -11.38 1.72
CA THR A 121 -11.24 -11.64 2.29
C THR A 121 -11.15 -12.02 3.76
N GLU A 122 -10.26 -12.96 4.12
CA GLU A 122 -10.04 -13.34 5.51
C GLU A 122 -9.59 -12.14 6.36
N TYR A 123 -8.68 -11.33 5.82
CA TYR A 123 -8.20 -10.12 6.50
C TYR A 123 -9.31 -9.09 6.74
N ILE A 124 -10.17 -8.84 5.74
CA ILE A 124 -11.36 -7.97 5.89
C ILE A 124 -12.26 -8.50 7.02
N LEU A 125 -12.64 -9.77 6.98
CA LEU A 125 -13.54 -10.36 7.98
C LEU A 125 -12.94 -10.33 9.38
N LYS A 126 -11.62 -10.47 9.50
CA LYS A 126 -10.89 -10.32 10.76
C LYS A 126 -10.91 -8.87 11.26
N LYS A 127 -10.66 -7.90 10.37
CA LYS A 127 -10.66 -6.47 10.72
C LYS A 127 -12.05 -5.94 11.06
N CYS A 128 -13.09 -6.48 10.44
CA CYS A 128 -14.48 -6.12 10.70
C CYS A 128 -15.10 -6.88 11.88
N ARG A 129 -14.38 -7.79 12.55
CA ARG A 129 -14.93 -8.58 13.66
C ARG A 129 -15.10 -7.70 14.91
N THR A 130 -16.31 -7.67 15.45
CA THR A 130 -16.64 -7.00 16.72
C THR A 130 -17.08 -8.01 17.77
N THR A 131 -16.93 -7.65 19.05
CA THR A 131 -17.30 -8.53 20.18
C THR A 131 -18.79 -8.64 20.41
N ARG A 132 -19.58 -7.66 19.93
CA ARG A 132 -21.03 -7.56 20.14
C ARG A 132 -21.70 -7.15 18.84
N ARG A 133 -22.89 -7.68 18.56
CA ARG A 133 -23.64 -7.44 17.31
C ARG A 133 -24.12 -6.00 17.11
N ASN A 134 -24.17 -5.21 18.17
CA ASN A 134 -24.55 -3.80 18.12
C ASN A 134 -23.35 -2.85 17.99
N LEU A 135 -22.13 -3.37 17.90
CA LEU A 135 -20.93 -2.58 17.68
C LEU A 135 -20.51 -2.68 16.21
N TYR A 136 -20.30 -1.51 15.60
CA TYR A 136 -19.91 -1.34 14.21
C TYR A 136 -18.63 -0.51 14.12
N ILE A 137 -17.83 -0.78 13.09
CA ILE A 137 -16.61 -0.04 12.79
C ILE A 137 -16.94 1.02 11.74
N VAL A 138 -16.71 2.28 12.09
CA VAL A 138 -16.97 3.44 11.21
C VAL A 138 -15.67 3.94 10.55
N ALA A 139 -14.53 3.33 10.89
CA ALA A 139 -13.25 3.63 10.26
C ALA A 139 -13.25 3.24 8.76
N PRO A 140 -12.42 3.88 7.91
CA PRO A 140 -12.33 3.56 6.48
C PRO A 140 -11.60 2.23 6.26
N VAL A 141 -12.26 1.12 6.58
CA VAL A 141 -11.66 -0.23 6.54
C VAL A 141 -11.11 -0.56 5.15
N ALA A 142 -11.84 -0.22 4.09
CA ALA A 142 -11.41 -0.48 2.71
C ALA A 142 -10.03 0.14 2.40
N VAL A 143 -9.80 1.39 2.83
CA VAL A 143 -8.52 2.10 2.63
C VAL A 143 -7.39 1.38 3.37
N HIS A 144 -7.58 1.08 4.65
CA HIS A 144 -6.55 0.40 5.45
C HIS A 144 -6.21 -1.00 4.93
N VAL A 145 -7.21 -1.72 4.38
CA VAL A 145 -6.99 -3.02 3.76
C VAL A 145 -6.25 -2.85 2.43
N ALA A 146 -6.64 -1.89 1.59
CA ALA A 146 -5.96 -1.60 0.33
C ALA A 146 -4.49 -1.19 0.54
N GLU A 147 -4.19 -0.41 1.58
CA GLU A 147 -2.82 -0.07 2.00
C GLU A 147 -2.03 -1.31 2.47
N HIS A 148 -2.67 -2.22 3.19
CA HIS A 148 -2.01 -3.43 3.71
C HIS A 148 -1.54 -4.36 2.59
N PHE A 149 -2.31 -4.46 1.51
CA PHE A 149 -2.03 -5.30 0.35
C PHE A 149 -1.45 -4.53 -0.84
N GLU A 150 -1.07 -3.26 -0.64
CA GLU A 150 -0.58 -2.41 -1.71
C GLU A 150 0.72 -2.97 -2.32
N ILE A 151 0.71 -3.11 -3.65
CA ILE A 151 1.93 -3.28 -4.43
C ILE A 151 2.33 -1.90 -4.89
N ARG A 152 3.52 -1.43 -4.52
CA ARG A 152 4.02 -0.12 -4.96
C ARG A 152 4.24 -0.14 -6.46
N ARG A 153 3.44 0.63 -7.20
CA ARG A 153 3.53 0.73 -8.66
C ARG A 153 4.20 2.02 -9.06
N LEU A 154 4.94 1.96 -10.15
CA LEU A 154 5.62 3.14 -10.68
C LEU A 154 4.65 4.23 -11.15
N CYS A 155 3.50 3.83 -11.71
CA CYS A 155 2.41 4.74 -12.09
C CYS A 155 1.70 5.38 -10.89
N ASP A 156 1.79 4.77 -9.70
CA ASP A 156 1.13 5.21 -8.47
C ASP A 156 2.13 5.72 -7.43
N LYS A 157 3.33 6.14 -7.86
CA LYS A 157 4.43 6.54 -6.96
C LYS A 157 4.07 7.65 -5.97
N ASP A 158 3.06 8.46 -6.29
CA ASP A 158 2.46 9.48 -5.42
C ASP A 158 1.42 8.91 -4.43
N ARG A 159 1.39 7.58 -4.24
CA ARG A 159 0.48 6.82 -3.36
C ARG A 159 -1.01 6.93 -3.71
N CYS A 160 -1.29 7.14 -4.98
CA CYS A 160 -2.64 7.10 -5.51
C CYS A 160 -3.06 5.66 -5.86
N ASN A 161 -3.24 4.80 -4.84
CA ASN A 161 -3.61 3.38 -4.99
C ASN A 161 -5.09 3.19 -5.40
N LYS A 162 -5.52 3.82 -6.50
CA LYS A 162 -6.92 3.83 -6.92
C LYS A 162 -7.45 2.42 -7.19
N ILE A 163 -6.67 1.60 -7.89
CA ILE A 163 -7.07 0.23 -8.25
C ILE A 163 -7.21 -0.66 -7.03
N GLY A 164 -6.28 -0.59 -6.07
CA GLY A 164 -6.37 -1.37 -4.83
C GLY A 164 -7.57 -0.94 -3.98
N ASN A 165 -7.81 0.36 -3.85
CA ASN A 165 -8.99 0.88 -3.16
C ASN A 165 -10.29 0.40 -3.81
N GLN A 166 -10.38 0.47 -5.14
CA GLN A 166 -11.55 0.00 -5.88
C GLN A 166 -11.76 -1.50 -5.72
N PHE A 167 -10.71 -2.31 -5.85
CA PHE A 167 -10.77 -3.75 -5.69
C PHE A 167 -11.31 -4.15 -4.31
N VAL A 168 -10.79 -3.54 -3.24
CA VAL A 168 -11.22 -3.84 -1.88
C VAL A 168 -12.66 -3.39 -1.64
N ALA A 169 -13.06 -2.22 -2.15
CA ALA A 169 -14.45 -1.76 -2.06
C ALA A 169 -15.42 -2.73 -2.73
N GLU A 170 -15.14 -3.14 -3.97
CA GLU A 170 -15.96 -4.12 -4.71
C GLU A 170 -16.02 -5.48 -4.00
N LEU A 171 -14.91 -5.92 -3.38
CA LEU A 171 -14.87 -7.15 -2.59
C LEU A 171 -15.74 -7.04 -1.33
N MET A 172 -15.68 -5.91 -0.63
CA MET A 172 -16.51 -5.64 0.56
C MET A 172 -18.00 -5.58 0.20
N ASP A 173 -18.37 -4.93 -0.90
CA ASP A 173 -19.74 -4.90 -1.42
C ASP A 173 -20.26 -6.33 -1.69
N GLY A 174 -19.42 -7.17 -2.31
CA GLY A 174 -19.76 -8.58 -2.52
C GLY A 174 -19.96 -9.36 -1.21
N LEU A 175 -19.19 -9.04 -0.16
CA LEU A 175 -19.34 -9.64 1.17
C LEU A 175 -20.60 -9.15 1.90
N LEU A 176 -21.01 -7.89 1.72
CA LEU A 176 -22.27 -7.35 2.20
C LEU A 176 -23.46 -8.05 1.52
N GLN A 177 -23.43 -8.15 0.18
CA GLN A 177 -24.48 -8.83 -0.60
C GLN A 177 -24.66 -10.30 -0.22
N LYS A 178 -23.56 -11.00 0.08
CA LYS A 178 -23.56 -12.41 0.50
C LYS A 178 -23.83 -12.59 2.01
N GLY A 179 -24.02 -11.53 2.78
CA GLY A 179 -24.31 -11.59 4.21
C GLY A 179 -23.14 -12.01 5.09
N TRP A 180 -21.90 -11.85 4.62
CA TRP A 180 -20.69 -12.04 5.43
C TRP A 180 -20.32 -10.79 6.22
N LEU A 181 -20.67 -9.62 5.68
CA LEU A 181 -20.60 -8.34 6.36
C LEU A 181 -22.02 -7.79 6.59
N VAL A 182 -22.17 -6.93 7.59
CA VAL A 182 -23.39 -6.22 7.92
C VAL A 182 -23.04 -4.73 8.10
N SER A 183 -23.77 -3.85 7.42
CA SER A 183 -23.71 -2.41 7.65
C SER A 183 -24.92 -1.91 8.44
N ALA A 184 -24.75 -0.80 9.15
CA ALA A 184 -25.82 -0.09 9.82
C ALA A 184 -25.47 1.39 10.01
N GLU A 185 -26.49 2.25 10.00
CA GLU A 185 -26.34 3.65 10.38
C GLU A 185 -26.06 3.77 11.89
N THR A 186 -25.01 4.50 12.24
CA THR A 186 -24.64 4.79 13.63
C THR A 186 -24.64 6.30 13.87
N SER A 187 -24.54 6.74 15.12
CA SER A 187 -24.38 8.17 15.44
C SER A 187 -23.09 8.79 14.89
N GLN A 188 -22.13 7.98 14.44
CA GLN A 188 -20.88 8.41 13.84
C GLN A 188 -20.85 8.24 12.31
N GLY A 189 -21.95 7.78 11.70
CA GLY A 189 -22.07 7.47 10.27
C GLY A 189 -22.27 5.99 10.00
N GLU A 190 -22.20 5.58 8.73
CA GLU A 190 -22.33 4.19 8.33
C GLU A 190 -21.20 3.34 8.92
N GLY A 191 -21.56 2.31 9.68
CA GLY A 191 -20.62 1.38 10.29
C GLY A 191 -20.75 -0.01 9.71
N ILE A 192 -19.65 -0.77 9.72
CA ILE A 192 -19.58 -2.14 9.21
C ILE A 192 -19.07 -3.13 10.26
N ARG A 193 -19.53 -4.38 10.19
CA ARG A 193 -18.98 -5.49 10.97
C ARG A 193 -19.12 -6.82 10.23
N THR A 194 -18.37 -7.83 10.68
CA THR A 194 -18.57 -9.21 10.28
C THR A 194 -19.87 -9.76 10.86
N ALA A 195 -20.63 -10.48 10.05
CA ALA A 195 -21.85 -11.16 10.48
C ALA A 195 -21.52 -12.20 11.55
N ALA A 196 -22.38 -12.34 12.57
CA ALA A 196 -22.26 -13.43 13.53
C ALA A 196 -22.74 -14.74 12.91
N ASP A 197 -22.29 -15.88 13.42
CA ASP A 197 -22.66 -17.20 12.86
C ASP A 197 -24.17 -17.42 12.72
N LYS A 198 -24.96 -16.81 13.62
CA LYS A 198 -26.44 -16.88 13.65
C LYS A 198 -27.14 -15.94 12.66
N GLU A 199 -26.40 -15.04 12.01
CA GLU A 199 -26.89 -14.08 11.02
C GLU A 199 -26.56 -14.54 9.59
N HIS A 200 -25.82 -15.64 9.45
CA HIS A 200 -25.65 -16.32 8.17
C HIS A 200 -26.96 -17.01 7.77
N GLY A 201 -27.81 -16.32 7.03
CA GLY A 201 -28.84 -16.97 6.20
C GLY A 201 -28.19 -17.88 5.14
N ASP A 202 -29.01 -18.70 4.45
CA ASP A 202 -28.58 -19.73 3.50
C ASP A 202 -27.46 -19.23 2.58
N ARG A 203 -26.22 -19.63 2.91
CA ARG A 203 -25.04 -19.32 2.13
C ARG A 203 -25.25 -19.92 0.74
N GLN A 204 -25.29 -19.09 -0.31
CA GLN A 204 -24.95 -19.63 -1.62
C GLN A 204 -23.50 -20.09 -1.53
N ALA A 205 -23.32 -21.41 -1.57
CA ALA A 205 -22.02 -22.03 -1.62
C ALA A 205 -21.20 -21.32 -2.71
N VAL A 206 -20.00 -20.87 -2.35
CA VAL A 206 -19.01 -20.46 -3.33
C VAL A 206 -18.87 -21.65 -4.27
N THR A 207 -19.33 -21.52 -5.51
CA THR A 207 -19.12 -22.51 -6.54
C THR A 207 -17.61 -22.67 -6.66
N GLN A 208 -17.10 -23.78 -6.13
CA GLN A 208 -15.76 -24.23 -6.40
C GLN A 208 -15.63 -24.33 -7.92
N VAL A 209 -14.75 -23.52 -8.51
CA VAL A 209 -14.24 -23.81 -9.84
C VAL A 209 -13.24 -24.94 -9.64
N ASP A 210 -13.43 -26.04 -10.38
CA ASP A 210 -12.69 -27.29 -10.28
C ASP A 210 -11.17 -27.09 -10.15
N GLY A 211 -10.63 -27.56 -9.02
CA GLY A 211 -9.23 -27.41 -8.65
C GLY A 211 -8.92 -27.97 -7.26
N GLN A 212 -9.32 -29.22 -7.04
CA GLN A 212 -9.10 -30.11 -5.89
C GLN A 212 -7.82 -29.86 -5.06
N ILE A 213 -7.95 -29.67 -3.72
CA ILE A 213 -7.31 -30.54 -2.72
C ILE A 213 -8.19 -30.67 -1.46
N THR A 214 -8.35 -31.92 -1.06
CA THR A 214 -9.06 -32.48 0.10
C THR A 214 -8.39 -32.11 1.43
N MET A 215 -9.17 -31.76 2.45
CA MET A 215 -8.74 -31.87 3.86
C MET A 215 -9.71 -32.80 4.60
N GLU A 216 -9.18 -33.91 5.06
CA GLU A 216 -9.90 -34.98 5.76
C GLU A 216 -10.61 -34.47 7.02
N GLY A 217 -11.84 -34.95 7.20
CA GLY A 217 -12.69 -34.60 8.34
C GLY A 217 -12.23 -35.24 9.64
N GLN A 218 -12.30 -34.47 10.73
CA GLN A 218 -12.41 -35.04 12.07
C GLN A 218 -13.88 -35.36 12.38
N PRO A 219 -14.17 -36.54 12.97
CA PRO A 219 -15.53 -36.94 13.29
C PRO A 219 -16.09 -36.13 14.48
N SER A 220 -17.36 -35.76 14.37
CA SER A 220 -18.12 -35.11 15.45
C SER A 220 -18.25 -36.04 16.68
N PRO A 221 -18.22 -35.51 17.92
CA PRO A 221 -18.44 -36.32 19.11
C PRO A 221 -19.90 -36.76 19.24
N PRO A 222 -20.18 -37.93 19.86
CA PRO A 222 -21.50 -38.52 19.91
C PRO A 222 -22.49 -37.77 20.83
N GLU A 223 -23.77 -37.81 20.45
CA GLU A 223 -24.91 -37.28 21.19
C GLU A 223 -24.97 -37.80 22.64
N LYS A 224 -25.22 -36.89 23.58
CA LYS A 224 -25.45 -37.23 24.99
C LYS A 224 -26.89 -37.73 25.21
N ALA A 225 -27.00 -38.97 25.71
CA ALA A 225 -28.23 -39.64 26.14
C ALA A 225 -29.03 -38.88 27.24
N PRO A 226 -30.34 -39.14 27.40
CA PRO A 226 -31.24 -38.31 28.20
C PRO A 226 -31.05 -38.43 29.72
N LYS A 227 -31.39 -37.33 30.42
CA LYS A 227 -31.21 -37.09 31.86
C LYS A 227 -31.95 -38.11 32.74
N ARG A 228 -31.23 -38.79 33.64
CA ARG A 228 -31.81 -39.54 34.78
C ARG A 228 -32.15 -38.57 35.93
N LYS A 229 -33.37 -38.67 36.47
CA LYS A 229 -33.85 -37.96 37.67
C LYS A 229 -33.12 -38.48 38.93
N LYS A 230 -32.73 -37.57 39.83
CA LYS A 230 -32.22 -37.90 41.18
C LYS A 230 -33.38 -38.31 42.11
N PRO A 231 -33.21 -39.30 43.01
CA PRO A 231 -34.15 -39.54 44.11
C PRO A 231 -33.95 -38.50 45.24
N PRO A 232 -34.96 -38.28 46.11
CA PRO A 232 -34.88 -37.30 47.20
C PRO A 232 -34.02 -37.81 48.37
N ALA A 233 -33.40 -36.89 49.10
CA ALA A 233 -32.57 -37.16 50.28
C ALA A 233 -33.43 -37.34 51.55
N PRO A 234 -32.99 -38.16 52.53
CA PRO A 234 -33.71 -38.36 53.78
C PRO A 234 -33.45 -37.20 54.76
N SER A 235 -34.49 -36.86 55.52
CA SER A 235 -34.50 -35.86 56.58
C SER A 235 -33.79 -36.38 57.85
N LEU A 236 -33.02 -35.51 58.50
CA LEU A 236 -32.69 -35.57 59.94
C LEU A 236 -33.22 -34.31 60.60
#